data_AF-A0AAX3FH56-F1
#
_entry.id   AF-A0AAX3FH56-F1
#
_cell.length_a   1.000
_cell.length_b   1.000
_cell.length_c   1.000
_cell.angle_alpha   90.00
_cell.angle_beta   90.00
_cell.angle_gamma   90.00
#
_symmetry.space_group_name_H-M   'P 1'
#
loop_
_entity.id
_entity.type
_entity.pdbx_description
1 polymer ?
#
loop_
_entity_poly.entity_id
_entity_poly.type
_entity_poly.pdbx_seq_one_letter_code
_entity_poly.pdbx_strand_id
1 'polypeptide(L)' 'MMIGLQAADLVPRVATGTATGLTGLFGYLLGSASAGWVMGKLVDLYGWDGGFYALIASSFLAFGFIAITLFNKKSAE' A
#
# COMPACT_ATOMS: atom_id res chain seq x y z
N MET A 1 -4.61 -8.40 7.68
CA MET A 1 -5.02 -8.93 6.36
C MET A 1 -6.55 -9.04 6.27
N MET A 2 -7.26 -7.91 6.14
CA MET A 2 -8.71 -7.86 5.82
C MET A 2 -8.96 -7.77 4.30
N ILE A 3 -7.96 -7.33 3.54
CA ILE A 3 -8.05 -7.04 2.09
C ILE A 3 -8.32 -8.31 1.27
N GLY A 4 -7.71 -9.45 1.62
CA GLY A 4 -7.94 -10.73 0.92
C GLY A 4 -9.36 -11.26 1.13
N LEU A 5 -9.94 -11.02 2.31
CA LEU A 5 -11.33 -11.39 2.61
C LEU A 5 -12.32 -10.50 1.85
N GLN A 6 -12.03 -9.20 1.73
CA GLN A 6 -12.81 -8.28 0.89
C GLN A 6 -12.71 -8.63 -0.61
N ALA A 7 -11.52 -8.98 -1.10
CA ALA A 7 -11.34 -9.41 -2.49
C ALA A 7 -12.10 -10.72 -2.80
N ALA A 8 -12.16 -11.62 -1.81
CA ALA A 8 -12.92 -12.87 -1.92
C ALA A 8 -14.43 -12.65 -1.97
N ASP A 9 -14.95 -11.67 -1.23
CA ASP A 9 -16.38 -11.32 -1.20
C ASP A 9 -16.87 -10.71 -2.51
N LEU A 10 -15.99 -9.98 -3.21
CA LEU A 10 -16.31 -9.27 -4.47
C LEU A 10 -16.23 -10.16 -5.74
N VAL A 11 -15.67 -11.36 -5.66
CA VAL A 11 -15.34 -12.21 -6.83
C VAL A 11 -16.13 -13.52 -6.82
N PRO A 12 -16.61 -14.03 -7.98
CA PRO A 12 -17.30 -15.32 -8.05
C PRO A 12 -16.46 -16.46 -7.46
N ARG A 13 -17.13 -17.39 -6.75
CA ARG A 13 -16.50 -18.43 -5.91
C ARG A 13 -15.44 -19.29 -6.59
N VAL A 14 -15.51 -19.44 -7.91
CA VAL A 14 -14.57 -20.21 -8.73
C VAL A 14 -13.24 -19.46 -8.94
N ALA A 15 -13.25 -18.13 -8.92
CA ALA A 15 -12.09 -17.26 -9.15
C ALA A 15 -11.56 -16.57 -7.89
N THR A 16 -12.21 -16.77 -6.74
CA THR A 16 -11.84 -16.20 -5.43
C THR A 16 -10.38 -16.48 -5.06
N GLY A 17 -9.89 -17.70 -5.33
CA GLY A 17 -8.50 -18.09 -5.06
C GLY A 17 -7.49 -17.30 -5.89
N THR A 18 -7.75 -17.11 -7.18
CA THR A 18 -6.89 -16.34 -8.08
C THR A 18 -6.90 -14.85 -7.75
N ALA A 19 -8.07 -14.28 -7.43
CA ALA A 19 -8.19 -12.88 -7.04
C ALA A 19 -7.46 -12.57 -5.71
N THR A 20 -7.61 -13.46 -4.72
CA THR A 20 -6.92 -13.34 -3.43
C THR A 20 -5.41 -13.54 -3.60
N GLY A 21 -5.00 -14.53 -4.39
CA GLY A 21 -3.60 -14.82 -4.68
C GLY A 21 -2.89 -13.68 -5.41
N LEU A 22 -3.53 -13.07 -6.42
CA LEU A 22 -3.01 -11.90 -7.13
C LEU A 22 -2.86 -10.70 -6.18
N THR A 23 -3.88 -10.44 -5.36
CA THR A 23 -3.86 -9.34 -4.37
C THR A 23 -2.74 -9.53 -3.35
N GLY A 24 -2.54 -10.78 -2.89
CA GLY A 24 -1.44 -11.14 -2.00
C GLY A 24 -0.06 -10.99 -2.66
N LEU A 25 0.07 -11.38 -3.93
CA LEU A 25 1.31 -11.24 -4.70
C LEU A 25 1.72 -9.77 -4.84
N PHE A 26 0.80 -8.89 -5.19
CA PHE A 26 1.10 -7.45 -5.28
C PHE A 26 1.35 -6.82 -3.91
N GLY A 27 0.58 -7.21 -2.89
CA GLY A 27 0.80 -6.74 -1.52
C GLY A 27 2.18 -7.12 -0.96
N TYR A 28 2.67 -8.31 -1.31
CA TYR A 28 3.99 -8.76 -0.88
C TYR A 28 5.11 -8.20 -1.75
N LEU A 29 5.05 -8.37 -3.08
CA LEU A 29 6.14 -7.99 -3.99
C LEU A 29 6.28 -6.47 -4.11
N LEU A 30 5.19 -5.77 -4.40
CA LEU A 30 5.22 -4.31 -4.56
C LEU A 30 5.10 -3.58 -3.23
N GLY A 31 4.51 -4.19 -2.20
CA GLY A 31 4.45 -3.62 -0.86
C GLY A 31 5.67 -4.00 -0.04
N SER A 32 5.59 -5.11 0.69
CA SER A 32 6.57 -5.45 1.74
C SER A 32 8.00 -5.66 1.23
N ALA A 33 8.18 -6.41 0.15
CA ALA A 33 9.50 -6.76 -0.37
C ALA A 33 10.19 -5.54 -0.99
N SER A 34 9.46 -4.76 -1.80
CA SER A 34 9.99 -3.51 -2.36
C SER A 34 10.29 -2.49 -1.27
N ALA A 35 9.43 -2.36 -0.24
CA ALA A 35 9.63 -1.42 0.87
C ALA A 35 10.90 -1.73 1.65
N GLY A 36 11.19 -3.02 1.92
CA GLY A 36 12.44 -3.43 2.54
C GLY A 36 13.66 -3.08 1.69
N TRP A 37 13.60 -3.31 0.38
CA TRP A 37 14.68 -2.97 -0.54
C TRP A 37 14.90 -1.46 -0.66
N VAL A 38 13.83 -0.67 -0.79
CA VAL A 38 13.89 0.80 -0.85
C VAL A 38 14.41 1.36 0.46
N MET A 39 13.91 0.89 1.61
CA MET A 39 14.38 1.34 2.92
C MET A 39 15.85 0.99 3.13
N GLY A 40 16.28 -0.21 2.72
CA GLY A 40 17.68 -0.61 2.76
C GLY A 40 18.56 0.32 1.92
N LYS A 41 18.17 0.59 0.67
CA LYS A 41 18.89 1.54 -0.21
C LYS A 41 18.92 2.97 0.34
N LEU A 42 17.83 3.41 0.97
CA LEU A 42 17.74 4.74 1.53
C LEU A 42 18.68 4.90 2.72
N VAL A 43 18.74 3.89 3.59
CA VAL A 43 19.63 3.86 4.76
C VAL A 43 21.10 3.71 4.33
N ASP A 44 21.39 2.95 3.29
CA ASP A 44 22.76 2.81 2.77
C ASP A 44 23.32 4.13 2.20
N LEU A 45 22.48 4.96 1.57
CA LEU A 45 22.90 6.20 0.91
C LEU A 45 22.84 7.44 1.83
N TYR A 46 21.80 7.54 2.65
CA TYR A 46 21.51 8.73 3.46
C TYR A 46 21.53 8.46 4.96
N GLY A 47 21.91 7.25 5.38
CA GLY A 47 21.89 6.83 6.78
C GLY A 47 20.46 6.68 7.33
N TRP A 48 20.40 6.42 8.63
CA TRP A 48 19.13 6.23 9.32
C TRP A 48 18.26 7.48 9.37
N ASP A 49 18.86 8.67 9.39
CA ASP A 49 18.12 9.94 9.34
C ASP A 49 17.28 10.08 8.06
N GLY A 50 17.85 9.71 6.91
CA GLY A 50 17.11 9.65 5.64
C GLY A 50 15.93 8.66 5.71
N GLY A 51 16.14 7.51 6.35
CA GLY A 51 15.09 6.54 6.67
C GLY A 51 13.91 7.15 7.43
N PHE A 52 14.20 7.84 8.54
CA PHE A 52 13.17 8.49 9.34
C PHE A 52 12.45 9.61 8.58
N TYR A 53 13.18 10.43 7.81
CA TYR A 53 12.56 11.45 6.98
C TYR A 53 11.62 10.86 5.92
N ALA A 54 11.96 9.73 5.30
CA ALA A 54 11.08 9.06 4.35
C ALA A 54 9.81 8.48 5.00
N LEU A 55 9.89 7.96 6.23
CA LEU A 55 8.73 7.51 6.99
C LEU A 55 7.78 8.68 7.33
N ILE A 56 8.34 9.82 7.71
CA ILE A 56 7.56 11.03 7.98
C ILE A 56 6.89 11.53 6.68
N ALA A 57 7.67 11.63 5.59
CA ALA A 57 7.17 12.08 4.29
C ALA A 57 6.06 11.16 3.75
N SER A 58 6.22 9.83 3.84
CA SER A 58 5.19 8.86 3.42
C SER A 58 3.92 8.96 4.25
N SER A 59 4.02 9.28 5.55
CA SER A 59 2.84 9.52 6.40
C SER A 59 2.03 10.72 5.92
N PHE A 60 2.70 11.84 5.61
CA PHE A 60 2.02 13.01 5.02
C PHE A 60 1.45 12.72 3.64
N LEU A 61 2.16 11.95 2.81
CA LEU A 61 1.68 11.53 1.50
C LEU A 61 0.39 10.69 1.62
N ALA A 62 0.34 9.78 2.61
CA ALA A 62 -0.85 8.98 2.89
C ALA A 62 -2.02 9.86 3.34
N PHE A 63 -1.80 10.83 4.23
CA PHE A 63 -2.81 11.81 4.58
C PHE A 63 -3.31 12.59 3.36
N GLY A 64 -2.41 12.99 2.46
CA GLY A 64 -2.75 13.65 1.20
C GLY A 64 -3.65 12.78 0.31
N PHE A 65 -3.30 11.51 0.10
CA PHE A 65 -4.12 10.61 -0.72
C PHE A 65 -5.49 10.32 -0.10
N ILE A 66 -5.55 10.14 1.23
CA ILE A 66 -6.82 9.95 1.93
C ILE A 66 -7.67 11.22 1.83
N ALA A 67 -7.07 12.39 2.02
CA ALA A 67 -7.75 13.68 1.90
C ALA A 67 -8.31 13.85 0.48
N ILE A 68 -7.52 13.65 -0.58
CA ILE A 68 -7.99 13.74 -1.97
C ILE A 68 -9.16 12.78 -2.23
N THR A 69 -9.07 11.55 -1.73
CA THR A 69 -10.16 10.56 -1.88
C THR A 69 -11.45 11.04 -1.21
N LEU A 70 -11.36 11.62 -0.01
CA LEU A 70 -12.51 12.12 0.73
C LEU A 70 -13.08 13.41 0.13
N PHE A 71 -12.23 14.35 -0.32
CA PHE A 71 -12.67 15.60 -0.93
C PHE A 71 -13.32 15.38 -2.31
N ASN A 72 -12.83 14.42 -3.11
CA ASN A 72 -13.49 14.03 -4.36
C ASN A 72 -14.84 13.34 -4.13
N LYS A 73 -15.00 12.63 -3.01
CA LYS A 73 -16.29 12.02 -2.64
C LYS A 73 -17.34 13.07 -2.23
N LYS A 74 -16.91 14.21 -1.69
CA LYS A 74 -17.79 15.31 -1.29
C LYS A 74 -18.34 16.14 -2.47
N SER A 75 -17.72 16.06 -3.65
CA SER A 75 -18.20 16.78 -4.86
C SER A 75 -19.15 15.94 -5.73
N ALA A 76 -19.43 14.69 -5.33
CA ALA A 76 -20.37 13.78 -5.98
C ALA A 76 -21.58 13.48 -5.08
N GLU A 77 -21.90 14.41 -4.17
CA GLU A 77 -23.16 14.47 -3.44
C GLU A 77 -23.95 15.69 -3.93
#